data_AF-A0AAV6BMC6-F1
#
_entry.id   AF-A0AAV6BMC6-F1
#
_cell.length_a   1.000
_cell.length_b   1.000
_cell.length_c   1.000
_cell.angle_alpha   90.00
_cell.angle_beta   90.00
_cell.angle_gamma   90.00
#
_symmetry.space_group_name_H-M   'P 1'
#
loop_
_entity.id
_entity.type
_entity.pdbx_description
1 polymer ?
#
loop_
_entity_poly.entity_id
_entity_poly.type
_entity_poly.pdbx_seq_one_letter_code
_entity_poly.pdbx_strand_id
1 'polypeptide(L)'
;AHGSGWGTALLVWSLFATAIDNVLRPILIRRGADLPLLLVFLGVVGGLLAFGIIGIFIGPVVLAVGYSLLNDWLNAPPAANAPAPAPQPTDHDLASVA
;
A
#
# COMPACT_ATOMS: atom_id res chain seq x y z
N ALA A 1 -2.15 34.69 25.52
CA ALA A 1 -2.72 33.34 25.78
C ALA A 1 -3.08 32.59 24.47
N HIS A 2 -2.23 32.64 23.43
CA HIS A 2 -2.57 32.11 22.09
C HIS A 2 -1.99 30.72 21.77
N GLY A 3 -1.24 30.10 22.69
CA GLY A 3 -0.60 28.80 22.47
C GLY A 3 -1.48 27.58 22.73
N SER A 4 -2.55 27.73 23.52
CA SER A 4 -3.41 26.61 23.94
C SER A 4 -4.27 26.05 22.81
N GLY A 5 -4.77 26.89 21.90
CA GLY A 5 -5.60 26.44 20.77
C GLY A 5 -4.86 25.52 19.80
N TRP A 6 -3.59 25.84 19.51
CA TRP A 6 -2.73 25.00 18.67
C TRP A 6 -2.41 23.65 19.33
N GLY A 7 -2.21 23.64 20.66
CA GLY A 7 -2.01 22.40 21.41
C GLY A 7 -3.22 21.47 21.35
N THR A 8 -4.43 22.01 21.50
CA THR A 8 -5.66 21.21 21.40
C THR A 8 -5.90 20.71 19.98
N ALA A 9 -5.67 21.54 18.97
CA ALA A 9 -5.81 21.14 17.57
C ALA A 9 -4.84 20.01 17.20
N LEU A 10 -3.58 20.10 17.63
CA LEU A 10 -2.57 19.06 17.41
C LEU A 10 -2.91 17.77 18.17
N LEU A 11 -3.45 17.86 19.39
CA LEU A 11 -3.89 16.67 20.13
C LEU A 11 -5.02 15.93 19.40
N VAL A 12 -6.02 16.66 18.91
CA VAL A 12 -7.14 16.07 18.15
C VAL A 12 -6.64 15.45 16.85
N TRP A 13 -5.79 16.17 16.12
CA TRP A 13 -5.19 15.68 14.88
C TRP A 13 -4.33 14.43 15.10
N SER A 14 -3.44 14.45 16.09
CA SER A 14 -2.58 13.30 16.41
C SER A 14 -3.38 12.09 16.87
N LEU A 15 -4.48 12.28 17.62
CA LEU A 15 -5.35 11.17 18.01
C LEU A 15 -5.99 10.52 16.77
N PHE A 16 -6.42 11.34 15.81
CA PHE A 16 -7.00 10.87 14.55
C PHE A 16 -5.97 10.13 13.69
N ALA A 17 -4.77 10.69 13.54
CA ALA A 17 -3.66 10.06 12.82
C ALA A 17 -3.26 8.72 13.47
N THR A 18 -3.11 8.71 14.80
CA THR A 18 -2.75 7.50 15.56
C THR A 18 -3.82 6.41 15.43
N ALA A 19 -5.10 6.78 15.40
CA ALA A 19 -6.19 5.83 15.16
C ALA A 19 -6.11 5.21 13.76
N ILE A 20 -5.80 6.00 12.73
CA ILE A 20 -5.59 5.51 11.37
C ILE A 20 -4.43 4.51 11.34
N ASP A 21 -3.27 4.87 11.89
CA ASP A 21 -2.07 4.03 11.86
C ASP A 21 -2.26 2.71 12.65
N ASN A 22 -3.00 2.77 13.75
CA ASN A 22 -3.30 1.61 14.61
C ASN A 22 -4.35 0.68 14.01
N VAL A 23 -5.16 1.13 13.05
CA VAL A 23 -6.16 0.32 12.35
C VAL A 23 -5.59 -0.21 11.03
N LEU A 24 -4.86 0.62 10.28
CA LEU A 24 -4.19 0.23 9.04
C LEU A 24 -3.21 -0.91 9.28
N ARG A 25 -2.37 -0.82 10.31
CA ARG A 25 -1.34 -1.84 10.61
C ARG A 25 -1.90 -3.25 10.82
N PRO A 26 -2.91 -3.50 11.69
CA PRO A 26 -3.49 -4.84 11.86
C PRO A 26 -4.34 -5.28 10.66
N ILE A 27 -5.02 -4.38 9.95
CA ILE A 27 -5.79 -4.73 8.75
C ILE A 27 -4.85 -5.26 7.65
N LEU A 28 -3.72 -4.59 7.42
CA LEU A 28 -2.76 -4.96 6.38
C LEU A 28 -1.99 -6.25 6.71
N ILE A 29 -1.75 -6.53 8.00
CA ILE A 29 -0.96 -7.70 8.45
C ILE A 29 -1.84 -8.95 8.66
N ARG A 30 -3.10 -8.82 9.10
CA ARG A 30 -3.92 -9.99 9.53
C ARG A 30 -4.74 -10.65 8.42
N ARG A 31 -4.89 -10.05 7.23
CA ARG A 31 -5.90 -10.47 6.24
C ARG A 31 -5.35 -10.57 4.82
N GLY A 32 -4.37 -11.43 4.58
CA GLY A 32 -3.84 -11.66 3.22
C GLY A 32 -4.83 -12.11 2.13
N ALA A 33 -6.16 -12.22 2.36
CA ALA A 33 -7.11 -12.67 1.33
C ALA A 33 -8.59 -12.19 1.42
N ASP A 34 -9.05 -11.51 2.50
CA ASP A 34 -10.49 -11.15 2.68
C ASP A 34 -10.78 -9.63 2.68
N LEU A 35 -9.84 -8.84 2.16
CA LEU A 35 -9.88 -7.38 2.26
C LEU A 35 -10.77 -6.58 1.28
N PRO A 36 -11.31 -7.11 0.15
CA PRO A 36 -12.07 -6.27 -0.79
C PRO A 36 -13.27 -5.58 -0.15
N LEU A 37 -14.04 -6.29 0.67
CA LEU A 37 -15.25 -5.73 1.30
C LEU A 37 -14.88 -4.63 2.31
N LEU A 38 -13.84 -4.84 3.12
CA LEU A 38 -13.41 -3.86 4.11
C LEU A 38 -12.79 -2.63 3.44
N LEU A 39 -12.00 -2.81 2.37
CA LEU A 39 -11.45 -1.71 1.59
C LEU A 39 -12.54 -0.89 0.92
N VAL A 40 -13.55 -1.55 0.34
CA VAL A 40 -14.69 -0.85 -0.26
C VAL A 40 -15.47 -0.09 0.81
N PHE A 41 -15.77 -0.70 1.96
CA PHE A 41 -16.48 -0.03 3.05
C PHE A 41 -15.71 1.18 3.59
N LEU A 42 -14.40 1.02 3.83
CA LEU A 42 -13.54 2.09 4.30
C LEU A 42 -13.40 3.20 3.25
N GLY A 43 -13.31 2.83 1.97
CA GLY A 43 -13.28 3.76 0.84
C GLY A 43 -14.57 4.56 0.72
N VAL A 44 -15.73 3.91 0.84
CA VAL A 44 -17.04 4.58 0.80
C VAL A 44 -17.19 5.56 1.97
N VAL A 45 -16.93 5.11 3.20
CA VAL A 45 -17.09 5.95 4.41
C VAL A 45 -16.07 7.10 4.41
N GLY A 46 -14.80 6.80 4.12
CA GLY A 46 -13.76 7.83 4.04
C GLY A 46 -14.00 8.82 2.90
N GLY A 47 -14.42 8.33 1.74
CA GLY A 47 -14.78 9.15 0.59
C GLY A 47 -15.98 10.05 0.89
N LEU A 48 -17.00 9.53 1.55
CA LEU A 48 -18.17 10.30 1.98
C LEU A 48 -17.80 11.45 2.91
N LEU A 49 -16.89 11.21 3.87
CA LEU A 49 -16.44 12.24 4.80
C LEU A 49 -15.53 13.30 4.14
N ALA A 50 -14.70 12.91 3.16
CA ALA A 50 -13.75 13.80 2.49
C ALA A 50 -14.36 14.62 1.34
N PHE A 51 -15.20 13.98 0.51
CA PHE A 51 -15.71 14.53 -0.75
C PHE A 51 -17.25 14.49 -0.86
N GLY A 52 -17.96 14.09 0.19
CA GLY A 52 -19.43 13.97 0.17
C GLY A 52 -19.91 12.82 -0.71
N ILE A 53 -21.10 12.95 -1.31
CA ILE A 53 -21.73 11.88 -2.11
C ILE A 53 -20.83 11.39 -3.25
N ILE A 54 -20.08 12.29 -3.91
CA ILE A 54 -19.16 11.94 -4.99
C ILE A 54 -18.06 10.98 -4.50
N GLY A 55 -17.65 11.14 -3.25
CA GLY A 55 -16.65 10.30 -2.61
C GLY A 55 -17.06 8.84 -2.42
N ILE A 56 -18.36 8.51 -2.46
CA ILE A 56 -18.83 7.12 -2.43
C ILE A 56 -18.33 6.34 -3.64
N PHE A 57 -18.12 7.01 -4.78
CA PHE A 57 -17.56 6.41 -5.99
C PHE A 57 -16.04 6.53 -6.03
N ILE A 58 -15.51 7.72 -5.72
CA ILE A 58 -14.06 7.99 -5.82
C ILE A 58 -13.28 7.23 -4.75
N GLY A 59 -13.80 7.16 -3.52
CA GLY A 59 -13.11 6.55 -2.37
C GLY A 59 -12.73 5.09 -2.61
N PRO A 60 -13.68 4.20 -2.94
CA PRO A 60 -13.38 2.78 -3.23
C PRO A 60 -12.43 2.60 -4.41
N VAL A 61 -12.58 3.39 -5.47
CA VAL A 61 -11.74 3.31 -6.68
C VAL A 61 -10.28 3.65 -6.35
N VAL A 62 -10.05 4.77 -5.67
CA VAL A 62 -8.70 5.21 -5.28
C VAL A 62 -8.05 4.20 -4.33
N LEU A 63 -8.79 3.68 -3.35
CA LEU A 63 -8.27 2.66 -2.44
C LEU A 63 -7.93 1.34 -3.16
N ALA A 64 -8.76 0.91 -4.10
CA ALA A 64 -8.51 -0.31 -4.88
C ALA A 64 -7.23 -0.21 -5.71
N VAL A 65 -7.01 0.94 -6.38
CA VAL A 65 -5.79 1.19 -7.15
C VAL A 65 -4.57 1.26 -6.22
N GLY A 66 -4.65 2.02 -5.13
CA GLY A 66 -3.55 2.12 -4.16
C GLY A 66 -3.17 0.77 -3.54
N TYR A 67 -4.18 -0.07 -3.26
CA TYR A 67 -3.95 -1.43 -2.78
C TYR A 67 -3.29 -2.33 -3.81
N SER A 68 -3.72 -2.26 -5.08
CA SER A 68 -3.07 -3.00 -6.17
C SER A 68 -1.60 -2.62 -6.30
N LEU A 69 -1.29 -1.32 -6.33
CA LEU A 69 0.08 -0.82 -6.44
C LEU A 69 0.95 -1.23 -5.24
N LEU A 70 0.38 -1.16 -4.03
CA LEU A 70 1.09 -1.60 -2.82
C LEU A 70 1.35 -3.11 -2.83
N ASN A 71 0.36 -3.90 -3.26
CA ASN A 71 0.50 -5.35 -3.38
C ASN A 71 1.56 -5.73 -4.43
N ASP A 72 1.58 -5.03 -5.56
CA ASP A 72 2.60 -5.24 -6.60
C ASP A 72 4.00 -4.89 -6.09
N TRP A 73 4.13 -3.82 -5.30
CA TRP A 73 5.40 -3.43 -4.68
C TRP A 73 5.88 -4.45 -3.64
N LEU A 74 4.99 -4.93 -2.77
CA LEU A 74 5.31 -5.92 -1.74
C LEU A 74 5.69 -7.28 -2.33
N ASN A 75 5.10 -7.65 -3.47
CA ASN A 75 5.32 -8.95 -4.12
C ASN A 75 6.27 -8.89 -5.32
N ALA A 76 7.00 -7.78 -5.49
CA ALA A 76 7.94 -7.61 -6.60
C ALA A 76 9.04 -8.71 -6.55
N PRO A 77 9.22 -9.52 -7.61
CA PRO A 77 10.24 -10.57 -7.63
C PRO A 77 11.66 -10.00 -7.51
N PRO A 78 12.58 -10.67 -6.77
CA PRO A 78 13.98 -10.25 -6.64
C PRO A 78 14.77 -10.16 -7.95
N ALA A 79 14.23 -10.67 -9.06
CA ALA A 79 14.91 -10.80 -10.34
C ALA A 79 15.15 -9.47 -11.09
N ALA A 80 14.47 -8.38 -10.73
CA ALA A 80 14.65 -7.09 -11.41
C ALA A 80 16.06 -6.48 -11.22
N ASN A 81 16.80 -6.92 -10.18
CA ASN A 81 18.16 -6.46 -9.87
C ASN A 81 19.21 -7.58 -9.94
N ALA A 82 18.83 -8.80 -10.32
CA ALA A 82 19.80 -9.87 -10.50
C ALA A 82 20.59 -9.59 -11.79
N PRO A 83 21.93 -9.53 -11.76
CA PRO A 83 22.72 -9.53 -12.98
C PRO A 83 22.25 -10.66 -13.87
N ALA A 84 22.00 -10.38 -15.15
CA ALA A 84 21.64 -11.39 -16.13
C ALA A 84 22.54 -12.62 -15.89
N PRO A 85 21.99 -13.84 -15.80
CA PRO A 85 22.80 -15.04 -15.60
C PRO A 85 23.97 -14.97 -16.55
N ALA A 86 25.19 -14.96 -16.02
CA ALA A 86 26.39 -14.87 -16.85
C ALA A 86 26.24 -15.91 -17.97
N PRO A 87 26.55 -15.55 -19.23
CA PRO A 87 26.39 -16.48 -20.36
C PRO A 87 27.06 -17.79 -19.98
N GLN A 88 26.24 -18.81 -19.74
CA GLN A 88 26.70 -20.14 -19.40
C GLN A 88 27.48 -20.60 -20.64
N PRO A 89 28.77 -20.96 -20.53
CA PRO A 89 29.51 -21.49 -21.66
C PRO A 89 28.70 -22.65 -22.21
N THR A 90 28.23 -22.51 -23.45
CA THR A 90 27.47 -23.58 -24.08
C THR A 90 28.41 -24.75 -24.32
N ASP A 91 27.92 -25.99 -24.27
CA ASP A 91 28.74 -27.20 -24.45
C ASP A 91 29.57 -27.17 -25.75
N HIS A 92 29.16 -26.34 -26.71
CA HIS A 92 29.89 -26.07 -27.94
C HIS A 92 31.24 -25.34 -27.72
N ASP A 93 31.33 -24.41 -26.76
CA ASP A 93 32.58 -23.74 -26.41
C ASP A 93 33.56 -24.70 -25.72
N LEU A 94 33.03 -25.60 -24.87
CA LEU A 94 33.83 -26.61 -24.15
C LEU A 94 34.44 -27.66 -25.09
N ALA A 95 33.75 -27.96 -26.19
CA ALA A 95 34.22 -28.91 -27.21
C ALA A 95 35.35 -28.34 -28.10
N SER A 96 35.55 -27.02 -28.12
CA SER A 96 36.58 -26.38 -28.96
C SER A 96 37.97 -26.30 -28.32
N VAL A 97 38.07 -26.57 -27.01
CA VAL A 97 39.31 -26.41 -26.21
C VAL A 97 40.00 -27.75 -25.92
N ALA A 98 39.38 -28.88 -26.29
CA ALA A 98 39.89 -30.25 -26.12
C ALA A 98 40.43 -30.80 -27.44
#